data_AF-A0A3N6MA02-F1
#
_entry.id   AF-A0A3N6MA02-F1
#
_cell.length_a   1.000
_cell.length_b   1.000
_cell.length_c   1.000
_cell.angle_alpha   90.00
_cell.angle_beta   90.00
_cell.angle_gamma   90.00
#
_symmetry.space_group_name_H-M   'P 1'
#
loop_
_entity.id
_entity.type
_entity.pdbx_description
1 polymer ?
#
loop_
_entity_poly.entity_id
_entity_poly.type
_entity_poly.pdbx_seq_one_letter_code
_entity_poly.pdbx_strand_id
1 'polypeptide(L)'
;MPCPKCDDVPFLGDYSRDFVLTRYHVDVGQPSEFRVESKLETVLWIDGDLYRVESLVEEDPDNVRSSIDGLLQDERFEKISDNLPDNLPQAYDEDSYLSRHLPETLRQKLTEVAADHSLTPKSVLLLGFVESKNKILGKADNTLVQYIETRDSLANHLDNEGGVTPRIQREFVAHLLLATALTEELTSEALFNEIYREEHRLWENKRRINYLSQDQRLKILKDNGVISKDLDSKVRDIKDLRDSLVHDPRRRTAMEETHESEWVNERLVEIDEAVAGILDITGKTAARLIAENGPTEYVGKKCEDALREARQHWEDEHQHRFSLLEGSDIVEIADLRWKINLGSLGNRDVSQGVSFEQLPDNEEDATTEEIRLFETIMEFLRSCEDFLVRRIERDLEQANLDRQDFTVLCLLCAEQNTYEDVAELLGSTVGYVQRKENVLAWRSSEFEKDELGDLPKPNDPIPPLSQSEDTDQ
;
A
#
# COMPACT_ATOMS: atom_id res chain seq x y z
N MET A 1 14.55 20.60 -31.73
CA MET A 1 15.18 19.75 -30.68
C MET A 1 15.88 20.70 -29.73
N PRO A 2 15.52 20.79 -28.43
CA PRO A 2 14.54 20.06 -27.60
C PRO A 2 13.19 20.81 -27.48
N CYS A 3 12.18 20.26 -26.80
CA CYS A 3 10.89 20.93 -26.52
C CYS A 3 11.06 21.93 -25.37
N PRO A 4 10.91 23.25 -25.58
CA PRO A 4 11.24 24.28 -24.59
C PRO A 4 10.00 24.84 -23.87
N LYS A 5 9.00 24.01 -23.54
CA LYS A 5 7.71 24.48 -23.01
C LYS A 5 7.19 23.69 -21.79
N CYS A 6 8.04 22.96 -21.08
CA CYS A 6 7.63 22.20 -19.89
C CYS A 6 8.28 22.66 -18.59
N ASP A 7 8.97 23.81 -18.59
CA ASP A 7 9.55 24.37 -17.38
C ASP A 7 8.73 25.58 -16.91
N ASP A 8 8.19 25.46 -15.71
CA ASP A 8 7.65 26.49 -14.82
C ASP A 8 6.43 27.30 -15.33
N VAL A 9 5.22 26.75 -15.15
CA VAL A 9 3.99 27.57 -15.09
C VAL A 9 3.29 27.30 -13.75
N PRO A 10 3.26 28.28 -12.82
CA PRO A 10 2.49 28.16 -11.58
C PRO A 10 1.01 28.32 -11.94
N PHE A 11 0.33 27.20 -12.21
CA PHE A 11 -1.07 27.21 -12.60
C PHE A 11 -1.96 26.83 -11.42
N LEU A 12 -2.67 27.84 -10.89
CA LEU A 12 -3.78 27.74 -9.92
C LEU A 12 -3.49 26.91 -8.65
N GLY A 13 -2.64 27.51 -7.79
CA GLY A 13 -2.51 27.19 -6.36
C GLY A 13 -1.27 26.37 -6.01
N ASP A 14 -0.46 26.86 -5.08
CA ASP A 14 0.47 26.02 -4.32
C ASP A 14 -0.38 24.94 -3.63
N TYR A 15 -0.30 23.71 -4.15
CA TYR A 15 -0.84 22.57 -3.42
C TYR A 15 0.00 22.40 -2.15
N SER A 16 -0.72 22.26 -1.04
CA SER A 16 -0.21 22.14 0.32
C SER A 16 1.03 21.28 0.45
N ARG A 17 1.90 21.65 1.39
CA ARG A 17 3.15 20.98 1.76
C ARG A 17 3.25 19.52 1.35
N ASP A 18 4.32 19.32 0.64
CA ASP A 18 4.64 18.15 -0.14
C ASP A 18 5.16 17.01 0.73
N PHE A 19 4.22 16.20 1.20
CA PHE A 19 4.51 14.97 1.94
C PHE A 19 4.44 13.76 1.01
N VAL A 20 5.44 12.87 1.11
CA VAL A 20 5.62 11.73 0.20
C VAL A 20 4.46 10.74 0.27
N LEU A 21 3.76 10.66 1.41
CA LEU A 21 2.75 9.64 1.71
C LEU A 21 1.31 10.18 1.71
N THR A 22 0.63 10.29 0.58
CA THR A 22 -0.79 10.70 0.55
C THR A 22 -1.73 9.60 1.05
N ARG A 23 -2.73 9.96 1.86
CA ARG A 23 -3.69 9.04 2.57
C ARG A 23 -4.42 8.04 1.67
N TYR A 24 -4.53 8.33 0.39
CA TYR A 24 -5.31 7.55 -0.58
C TYR A 24 -4.47 6.50 -1.34
N HIS A 25 -3.14 6.54 -1.26
CA HIS A 25 -2.23 5.71 -2.07
C HIS A 25 -1.43 4.70 -1.25
N VAL A 26 -1.65 4.69 0.05
CA VAL A 26 -1.13 3.65 0.93
C VAL A 26 -2.30 2.74 1.25
N ASP A 27 -2.15 1.46 0.95
CA ASP A 27 -3.16 0.45 1.27
C ASP A 27 -3.26 0.32 2.79
N VAL A 28 -4.22 1.06 3.36
CA VAL A 28 -4.70 0.83 4.70
C VAL A 28 -5.85 -0.13 4.52
N GLY A 29 -5.61 -1.42 4.77
CA GLY A 29 -6.68 -2.39 4.85
C GLY A 29 -7.65 -1.88 5.91
N GLN A 30 -8.82 -1.36 5.50
CA GLN A 30 -9.83 -1.04 6.48
C GLN A 30 -10.17 -2.36 7.15
N PRO A 31 -10.06 -2.48 8.49
CA PRO A 31 -10.61 -3.63 9.18
C PRO A 31 -12.05 -3.69 8.72
N SER A 32 -12.41 -4.70 7.94
CA SER A 32 -13.75 -4.81 7.41
C SER A 32 -14.68 -4.80 8.62
N GLU A 33 -15.35 -3.68 8.88
CA GLU A 33 -16.47 -3.68 9.80
C GLU A 33 -17.43 -4.68 9.19
N PHE A 34 -17.54 -5.84 9.82
CA PHE A 34 -18.34 -6.96 9.34
C PHE A 34 -19.81 -6.53 9.24
N ARG A 35 -20.18 -5.89 8.14
CA ARG A 35 -21.55 -5.80 7.69
C ARG A 35 -21.84 -7.08 6.94
N VAL A 36 -22.14 -8.13 7.70
CA VAL A 36 -22.90 -9.26 7.17
C VAL A 36 -24.33 -8.74 6.89
N GLU A 37 -24.51 -8.06 5.76
CA GLU A 37 -25.83 -7.76 5.23
C GLU A 37 -26.35 -9.01 4.52
N SER A 38 -27.06 -9.85 5.27
CA SER A 38 -27.84 -10.96 4.72
C SER A 38 -28.87 -10.42 3.72
N LYS A 39 -28.54 -10.44 2.43
CA LYS A 39 -29.53 -10.41 1.35
C LYS A 39 -29.49 -11.77 0.66
N LEU A 40 -30.36 -12.66 1.12
CA LEU A 40 -30.84 -13.88 0.45
C LEU A 40 -29.74 -14.72 -0.26
N GLU A 41 -29.40 -15.85 0.38
CA GLU A 41 -28.69 -17.01 -0.19
C GLU A 41 -27.18 -16.85 -0.49
N THR A 42 -26.34 -17.64 0.23
CA THR A 42 -25.06 -18.20 -0.30
C THR A 42 -23.92 -17.24 -0.70
N VAL A 43 -23.77 -16.09 -0.03
CA VAL A 43 -22.71 -15.13 -0.39
C VAL A 43 -22.05 -14.49 0.84
N LEU A 44 -20.70 -14.41 0.84
CA LEU A 44 -19.90 -13.52 1.69
C LEU A 44 -19.39 -12.34 0.86
N TRP A 45 -19.50 -11.12 1.39
CA TRP A 45 -18.84 -9.94 0.84
C TRP A 45 -17.53 -9.69 1.58
N ILE A 46 -16.41 -9.62 0.85
CA ILE A 46 -15.10 -9.27 1.40
C ILE A 46 -14.50 -8.22 0.45
N ASP A 47 -14.22 -7.03 0.99
CA ASP A 47 -13.61 -5.89 0.27
C ASP A 47 -14.22 -5.55 -1.11
N GLY A 48 -15.55 -5.55 -1.19
CA GLY A 48 -16.27 -5.25 -2.44
C GLY A 48 -16.39 -6.42 -3.43
N ASP A 49 -15.74 -7.55 -3.16
CA ASP A 49 -15.85 -8.78 -3.94
C ASP A 49 -16.82 -9.81 -3.30
N LEU A 50 -17.45 -10.60 -4.17
CA LEU A 50 -18.56 -11.51 -3.87
C LEU A 50 -18.09 -12.97 -3.85
N TYR A 51 -17.96 -13.56 -2.66
CA TYR A 51 -17.52 -14.94 -2.46
C TYR A 51 -18.72 -15.86 -2.29
N ARG A 52 -18.78 -16.94 -3.06
CA ARG A 52 -19.89 -17.91 -2.98
C ARG A 52 -19.62 -18.93 -1.88
N VAL A 53 -20.44 -18.90 -0.84
CA VAL A 53 -20.40 -19.91 0.23
C VAL A 53 -21.54 -20.89 0.05
N GLU A 54 -21.31 -22.16 0.35
CA GLU A 54 -22.40 -23.13 0.41
C GLU A 54 -23.49 -22.66 1.37
N SER A 55 -24.75 -23.02 1.10
CA SER A 55 -25.87 -22.59 1.94
C SER A 55 -25.64 -23.16 3.32
N LEU A 56 -25.34 -22.29 4.29
CA LEU A 56 -25.66 -22.60 5.67
C LEU A 56 -27.14 -23.02 5.64
N VAL A 57 -27.45 -24.14 6.28
CA VAL A 57 -28.85 -24.59 6.48
C VAL A 57 -29.63 -23.38 7.01
N GLU A 58 -30.92 -23.21 6.71
CA GLU A 58 -31.75 -22.10 7.22
C GLU A 58 -31.55 -21.93 8.75
N GLU A 59 -30.60 -21.10 9.14
CA GLU A 59 -30.18 -20.86 10.52
C GLU A 59 -30.44 -19.39 10.84
N ASP A 60 -30.93 -19.15 12.05
CA ASP A 60 -31.15 -17.81 12.59
C ASP A 60 -29.82 -17.01 12.55
N PRO A 61 -29.81 -15.76 12.04
CA PRO A 61 -28.63 -14.90 12.05
C PRO A 61 -27.91 -14.80 13.40
N ASP A 62 -28.63 -14.87 14.51
CA ASP A 62 -28.03 -14.84 15.85
C ASP A 62 -27.28 -16.14 16.21
N ASN A 63 -27.71 -17.28 15.66
CA ASN A 63 -26.99 -18.55 15.82
C ASN A 63 -25.69 -18.55 15.00
N VAL A 64 -25.73 -18.04 13.75
CA VAL A 64 -24.54 -17.90 12.91
C VAL A 64 -23.51 -16.99 13.58
N ARG A 65 -23.95 -15.87 14.18
CA ARG A 65 -23.07 -14.99 14.96
C ARG A 65 -22.45 -15.69 16.16
N SER A 66 -23.24 -16.42 16.94
CA SER A 66 -22.73 -17.18 18.09
C SER A 66 -21.71 -18.25 17.68
N SER A 67 -21.92 -18.89 16.52
CA SER A 67 -20.98 -19.85 15.94
C SER A 67 -19.66 -19.21 15.50
N ILE A 68 -19.73 -18.03 14.88
CA ILE A 68 -18.54 -17.25 14.51
C ILE A 68 -17.78 -16.80 15.78
N ASP A 69 -18.48 -16.25 16.77
CA ASP A 69 -17.86 -15.82 18.03
C ASP A 69 -17.20 -16.98 18.78
N GLY A 70 -17.82 -18.16 18.75
CA GLY A 70 -17.25 -19.40 19.28
C GLY A 70 -16.01 -19.85 18.52
N LEU A 71 -16.03 -19.77 17.19
CA LEU A 71 -14.91 -20.10 16.31
C LEU A 71 -13.70 -19.18 16.56
N LEU A 72 -13.92 -17.88 16.69
CA LEU A 72 -12.87 -16.88 16.96
C LEU A 72 -12.14 -17.13 18.29
N GLN A 73 -12.77 -17.83 19.23
CA GLN A 73 -12.17 -18.21 20.52
C GLN A 73 -11.46 -19.57 20.50
N ASP A 74 -11.50 -20.31 19.38
CA ASP A 74 -10.91 -21.63 19.25
C ASP A 74 -9.43 -21.57 18.84
N GLU A 75 -8.54 -22.08 19.69
CA GLU A 75 -7.09 -22.14 19.41
C GLU A 75 -6.75 -22.93 18.13
N ARG A 76 -7.62 -23.89 17.72
CA ARG A 76 -7.43 -24.65 16.47
C ARG A 76 -7.74 -23.77 15.26
N PHE A 77 -8.75 -22.92 15.36
CA PHE A 77 -9.09 -21.95 14.32
C PHE A 77 -7.99 -20.89 14.18
N GLU A 78 -7.43 -20.41 15.29
CA GLU A 78 -6.28 -19.50 15.26
C GLU A 78 -5.11 -20.10 14.46
N LYS A 79 -4.82 -21.39 14.67
CA LYS A 79 -3.77 -22.12 13.94
C LYS A 79 -4.12 -22.34 12.47
N ILE A 80 -5.39 -22.56 12.14
CA ILE A 80 -5.84 -22.67 10.74
C ILE A 80 -5.61 -21.32 10.05
N SER A 81 -6.12 -20.23 10.63
CA SER A 81 -5.96 -18.86 10.14
C SER A 81 -4.49 -18.48 9.91
N ASP A 82 -3.61 -18.74 10.89
CA ASP A 82 -2.17 -18.48 10.81
C ASP A 82 -1.42 -19.21 9.66
N ASN A 83 -2.03 -20.23 9.04
CA ASN A 83 -1.41 -21.06 7.99
C ASN A 83 -2.02 -20.83 6.60
N LEU A 84 -3.01 -19.93 6.48
CA LEU A 84 -3.63 -19.64 5.20
C LEU A 84 -2.77 -18.67 4.37
N PRO A 85 -2.82 -18.76 3.03
CA PRO A 85 -2.10 -17.83 2.15
C PRO A 85 -2.66 -16.41 2.30
N ASP A 86 -1.86 -15.41 1.93
CA ASP A 86 -2.24 -13.99 2.02
C ASP A 86 -3.18 -13.56 0.89
N ASN A 87 -3.11 -14.23 -0.27
CA ASN A 87 -3.94 -13.94 -1.45
C ASN A 87 -4.80 -15.14 -1.84
N LEU A 88 -5.93 -14.88 -2.51
CA LEU A 88 -6.82 -15.91 -3.06
C LEU A 88 -6.94 -15.73 -4.58
N PRO A 89 -6.08 -16.38 -5.38
CA PRO A 89 -6.00 -16.09 -6.80
C PRO A 89 -7.19 -16.66 -7.56
N GLN A 90 -7.75 -15.91 -8.51
CA GLN A 90 -8.93 -16.32 -9.29
C GLN A 90 -8.71 -17.60 -10.11
N ALA A 91 -7.46 -17.91 -10.45
CA ALA A 91 -7.09 -19.09 -11.25
C ALA A 91 -7.35 -20.42 -10.52
N TYR A 92 -7.60 -20.40 -9.21
CA TYR A 92 -7.74 -21.61 -8.40
C TYR A 92 -9.12 -21.70 -7.75
N ASP A 93 -9.60 -22.94 -7.60
CA ASP A 93 -10.77 -23.23 -6.77
C ASP A 93 -10.46 -22.88 -5.31
N GLU A 94 -11.26 -21.98 -4.72
CA GLU A 94 -11.04 -21.35 -3.41
C GLU A 94 -10.75 -22.39 -2.31
N ASP A 95 -11.58 -23.43 -2.24
CA ASP A 95 -11.51 -24.47 -1.22
C ASP A 95 -10.28 -25.35 -1.43
N SER A 96 -10.06 -25.77 -2.68
CA SER A 96 -8.89 -26.56 -3.03
C SER A 96 -7.60 -25.77 -2.83
N TYR A 97 -7.59 -24.46 -2.99
CA TYR A 97 -6.40 -23.64 -2.81
C TYR A 97 -6.08 -23.46 -1.32
N LEU A 98 -7.03 -22.92 -0.55
CA LEU A 98 -6.86 -22.67 0.88
C LEU A 98 -6.52 -23.95 1.67
N SER A 99 -7.19 -25.06 1.37
CA SER A 99 -6.93 -26.34 2.06
C SER A 99 -5.58 -26.99 1.71
N ARG A 100 -5.02 -26.73 0.53
CA ARG A 100 -3.70 -27.23 0.12
C ARG A 100 -2.57 -26.61 0.91
N HIS A 101 -2.73 -25.36 1.33
CA HIS A 101 -1.74 -24.62 2.12
C HIS A 101 -1.70 -25.02 3.59
N LEU A 102 -2.74 -25.71 4.10
CA LEU A 102 -2.74 -26.21 5.46
C LEU A 102 -1.83 -27.45 5.63
N PRO A 103 -1.03 -27.51 6.72
CA PRO A 103 -0.38 -28.74 7.16
C PRO A 103 -1.38 -29.90 7.28
N GLU A 104 -0.95 -31.11 6.94
CA GLU A 104 -1.81 -32.31 6.94
C GLU A 104 -2.52 -32.54 8.29
N THR A 105 -1.83 -32.23 9.40
CA THR A 105 -2.38 -32.34 10.76
C THR A 105 -3.47 -31.32 11.06
N LEU A 106 -3.45 -30.14 10.42
CA LEU A 106 -4.50 -29.11 10.53
C LEU A 106 -5.64 -29.38 9.55
N ARG A 107 -5.33 -29.91 8.36
CA ARG A 107 -6.33 -30.34 7.37
C ARG A 107 -7.27 -31.40 7.93
N GLN A 108 -6.74 -32.36 8.71
CA GLN A 108 -7.56 -33.37 9.39
C GLN A 108 -8.45 -32.79 10.49
N LYS A 109 -8.02 -31.70 11.14
CA LYS A 109 -8.77 -31.01 12.20
C LYS A 109 -9.82 -30.04 11.67
N LEU A 110 -9.69 -29.59 10.42
CA LEU A 110 -10.61 -28.63 9.80
C LEU A 110 -12.07 -29.12 9.86
N THR A 111 -12.29 -30.41 9.58
CA THR A 111 -13.64 -31.00 9.64
C THR A 111 -14.19 -31.05 11.07
N GLU A 112 -13.33 -31.28 12.07
CA GLU A 112 -13.72 -31.29 13.48
C GLU A 112 -14.07 -29.87 13.95
N VAL A 113 -13.23 -28.88 13.64
CA VAL A 113 -13.47 -27.46 13.96
C VAL A 113 -14.75 -26.97 13.31
N ALA A 114 -14.96 -27.28 12.03
CA ALA A 114 -16.18 -26.93 11.31
C ALA A 114 -17.43 -27.53 11.99
N ALA A 115 -17.38 -28.82 12.34
CA ALA A 115 -18.49 -29.50 13.00
C ALA A 115 -18.78 -28.97 14.42
N ASP A 116 -17.75 -28.67 15.19
CA ASP A 116 -17.88 -28.16 16.57
C ASP A 116 -18.58 -26.79 16.65
N HIS A 117 -18.49 -25.99 15.56
CA HIS A 117 -19.06 -24.65 15.46
C HIS A 117 -20.23 -24.56 14.47
N SER A 118 -20.82 -25.67 14.04
CA SER A 118 -21.94 -25.70 13.07
C SER A 118 -21.64 -24.96 11.74
N LEU A 119 -20.38 -24.97 11.30
CA LEU A 119 -19.93 -24.35 10.06
C LEU A 119 -19.51 -25.40 9.04
N THR A 120 -19.39 -25.01 7.77
CA THR A 120 -18.74 -25.86 6.77
C THR A 120 -17.22 -25.67 6.82
N PRO A 121 -16.41 -26.68 6.42
CA PRO A 121 -14.98 -26.52 6.24
C PRO A 121 -14.62 -25.33 5.35
N LYS A 122 -15.39 -25.08 4.29
CA LYS A 122 -15.27 -23.91 3.41
C LYS A 122 -15.44 -22.60 4.18
N SER A 123 -16.52 -22.48 4.96
CA SER A 123 -16.77 -21.27 5.78
C SER A 123 -15.66 -21.02 6.78
N VAL A 124 -15.12 -22.07 7.42
CA VAL A 124 -13.98 -21.95 8.35
C VAL A 124 -12.71 -21.50 7.63
N LEU A 125 -12.43 -22.00 6.42
CA LEU A 125 -11.28 -21.55 5.63
C LEU A 125 -11.41 -20.10 5.19
N LEU A 126 -12.58 -19.67 4.72
CA LEU A 126 -12.81 -18.28 4.31
C LEU A 126 -12.77 -17.31 5.50
N LEU A 127 -13.41 -17.66 6.62
CA LEU A 127 -13.31 -16.87 7.85
C LEU A 127 -11.86 -16.83 8.36
N GLY A 128 -11.14 -17.94 8.30
CA GLY A 128 -9.73 -18.01 8.67
C GLY A 128 -8.84 -17.16 7.77
N PHE A 129 -9.14 -17.10 6.47
CA PHE A 129 -8.43 -16.28 5.48
C PHE A 129 -8.63 -14.79 5.77
N VAL A 130 -9.88 -14.38 6.02
CA VAL A 130 -10.21 -13.01 6.46
C VAL A 130 -9.52 -12.66 7.77
N GLU A 131 -9.56 -13.56 8.76
CA GLU A 131 -8.88 -13.36 10.05
C GLU A 131 -7.35 -13.32 9.91
N SER A 132 -6.78 -14.09 8.97
CA SER A 132 -5.34 -14.06 8.68
C SER A 132 -4.95 -12.71 8.11
N LYS A 133 -5.69 -12.23 7.09
CA LYS A 133 -5.55 -10.89 6.54
C LYS A 133 -5.66 -9.84 7.66
N ASN A 134 -6.69 -9.90 8.50
CA ASN A 134 -6.88 -8.95 9.60
C ASN A 134 -5.76 -8.96 10.65
N LYS A 135 -5.15 -10.12 10.94
CA LYS A 135 -4.05 -10.24 11.91
C LYS A 135 -2.72 -9.72 11.39
N ILE A 136 -2.44 -9.93 10.11
CA ILE A 136 -1.21 -9.47 9.46
C ILE A 136 -1.30 -7.97 9.16
N LEU A 137 -2.47 -7.50 8.70
CA LEU A 137 -2.71 -6.12 8.29
C LEU A 137 -3.07 -5.18 9.46
N GLY A 138 -3.78 -5.65 10.48
CA GLY A 138 -4.51 -4.77 11.40
C GLY A 138 -3.70 -3.95 12.41
N LYS A 139 -2.40 -4.19 12.64
CA LYS A 139 -1.61 -3.35 13.59
C LYS A 139 -0.90 -2.20 12.89
N ALA A 140 -0.07 -2.52 11.90
CA ALA A 140 0.64 -1.52 11.12
C ALA A 140 -0.33 -0.54 10.43
N ASP A 141 -1.47 -1.02 9.94
CA ASP A 141 -2.43 -0.19 9.20
C ASP A 141 -3.15 0.80 10.11
N ASN A 142 -3.50 0.39 11.33
CA ASN A 142 -4.06 1.30 12.32
C ASN A 142 -3.04 2.37 12.74
N THR A 143 -1.78 1.98 12.95
CA THR A 143 -0.68 2.91 13.24
C THR A 143 -0.44 3.87 12.06
N LEU A 144 -0.56 3.38 10.83
CA LEU A 144 -0.40 4.12 9.58
C LEU A 144 -1.50 5.16 9.37
N VAL A 145 -2.77 4.83 9.64
CA VAL A 145 -3.87 5.82 9.62
C VAL A 145 -3.58 6.95 10.60
N GLN A 146 -3.22 6.61 11.84
CA GLN A 146 -2.93 7.61 12.86
C GLN A 146 -1.70 8.44 12.50
N TYR A 147 -0.68 7.82 11.92
CA TYR A 147 0.51 8.49 11.41
C TYR A 147 0.15 9.56 10.37
N ILE A 148 -0.62 9.18 9.35
CA ILE A 148 -1.02 10.08 8.25
C ILE A 148 -1.91 11.22 8.78
N GLU A 149 -2.91 10.90 9.60
CA GLU A 149 -3.78 11.93 10.20
C GLU A 149 -3.00 12.93 11.07
N THR A 150 -2.06 12.43 11.88
CA THR A 150 -1.23 13.28 12.73
C THR A 150 -0.29 14.16 11.89
N ARG A 151 0.27 13.62 10.81
CA ARG A 151 1.12 14.36 9.88
C ARG A 151 0.35 15.50 9.22
N ASP A 152 -0.80 15.19 8.63
CA ASP A 152 -1.62 16.18 7.92
C ASP A 152 -2.09 17.27 8.88
N SER A 153 -2.46 16.90 10.11
CA SER A 153 -2.80 17.87 11.15
C SER A 153 -1.61 18.76 11.52
N LEU A 154 -0.42 18.18 11.72
CA LEU A 154 0.79 18.91 12.09
C LEU A 154 1.21 19.88 10.99
N ALA A 155 1.19 19.44 9.74
CA ALA A 155 1.48 20.25 8.58
C ALA A 155 0.60 21.51 8.53
N ASN A 156 -0.71 21.30 8.62
CA ASN A 156 -1.71 22.36 8.63
C ASN A 156 -1.50 23.34 9.79
N HIS A 157 -1.21 22.87 11.00
CA HIS A 157 -0.97 23.76 12.14
C HIS A 157 0.33 24.55 11.99
N LEU A 158 1.38 23.93 11.45
CA LEU A 158 2.66 24.58 11.21
C LEU A 158 2.57 25.67 10.12
N ASP A 159 1.67 25.54 9.14
CA ASP A 159 1.35 26.63 8.20
C ASP A 159 0.55 27.76 8.87
N ASN A 160 -0.44 27.41 9.69
CA ASN A 160 -1.35 28.39 10.29
C ASN A 160 -0.72 29.20 11.44
N GLU A 161 0.19 28.60 12.22
CA GLU A 161 0.74 29.23 13.43
C GLU A 161 2.03 30.04 13.16
N GLY A 162 2.62 29.95 11.97
CA GLY A 162 3.74 30.80 11.53
C GLY A 162 5.06 30.61 12.30
N GLY A 163 5.23 29.50 13.00
CA GLY A 163 6.41 29.22 13.83
C GLY A 163 6.29 27.93 14.65
N VAL A 164 7.37 27.50 15.29
CA VAL A 164 7.38 26.31 16.18
C VAL A 164 6.83 26.67 17.56
N THR A 165 5.53 26.45 17.77
CA THR A 165 4.88 26.66 19.07
C THR A 165 5.02 25.45 20.00
N PRO A 166 4.76 25.57 21.31
CA PRO A 166 4.69 24.44 22.23
C PRO A 166 3.69 23.35 21.84
N ARG A 167 2.71 23.69 20.99
CA ARG A 167 1.74 22.74 20.43
C ARG A 167 2.40 21.96 19.28
N ILE A 168 2.94 22.66 18.29
CA ILE A 168 3.67 22.06 17.16
C ILE A 168 4.79 21.15 17.63
N GLN A 169 5.55 21.57 18.63
CA GLN A 169 6.58 20.74 19.27
C GLN A 169 6.01 19.41 19.81
N ARG A 170 4.85 19.44 20.48
CA ARG A 170 4.21 18.23 21.03
C ARG A 170 3.66 17.34 19.91
N GLU A 171 3.02 17.95 18.92
CA GLU A 171 2.49 17.25 17.74
C GLU A 171 3.62 16.61 16.93
N PHE A 172 4.75 17.29 16.73
CA PHE A 172 5.95 16.75 16.09
C PHE A 172 6.54 15.58 16.85
N VAL A 173 6.69 15.68 18.18
CA VAL A 173 7.20 14.56 19.00
C VAL A 173 6.23 13.37 18.96
N ALA A 174 4.91 13.63 18.97
CA ALA A 174 3.90 12.57 18.84
C ALA A 174 3.98 11.89 17.46
N HIS A 175 4.10 12.68 16.39
CA HIS A 175 4.28 12.18 15.03
C HIS A 175 5.56 11.34 14.90
N LEU A 176 6.68 11.80 15.47
CA LEU A 176 7.95 11.06 15.49
C LEU A 176 7.84 9.74 16.25
N LEU A 177 7.11 9.71 17.38
CA LEU A 177 6.83 8.46 18.09
C LEU A 177 6.00 7.49 17.23
N LEU A 178 4.95 7.98 16.57
CA LEU A 178 4.14 7.19 15.64
C LEU A 178 4.97 6.66 14.47
N ALA A 179 5.83 7.48 13.87
CA ALA A 179 6.72 7.10 12.78
C ALA A 179 7.64 5.94 13.18
N THR A 180 8.24 6.03 14.38
CA THR A 180 9.11 4.94 14.86
C THR A 180 8.35 3.68 15.24
N ALA A 181 7.15 3.79 15.81
CA ALA A 181 6.30 2.63 16.08
C ALA A 181 5.88 1.94 14.79
N LEU A 182 5.45 2.73 13.79
CA LEU A 182 5.08 2.24 12.46
C LEU A 182 6.24 1.51 11.78
N THR A 183 7.44 2.13 11.75
CA THR A 183 8.62 1.47 11.18
C THR A 183 9.05 0.22 11.96
N GLU A 184 8.87 0.17 13.28
CA GLU A 184 9.09 -1.05 14.08
C GLU A 184 8.12 -2.18 13.71
N GLU A 185 6.85 -1.86 13.49
CA GLU A 185 5.82 -2.80 13.05
C GLU A 185 6.10 -3.30 11.63
N LEU A 186 6.31 -2.38 10.68
CA LEU A 186 6.56 -2.70 9.28
C LEU A 186 7.88 -3.45 9.06
N THR A 187 8.95 -3.14 9.80
CA THR A 187 10.21 -3.91 9.70
C THR A 187 10.06 -5.34 10.21
N SER A 188 9.12 -5.57 11.14
CA SER A 188 8.79 -6.92 11.58
C SER A 188 8.02 -7.66 10.49
N GLU A 189 7.03 -7.00 9.89
CA GLU A 189 6.25 -7.50 8.75
C GLU A 189 7.15 -7.84 7.55
N ALA A 190 8.04 -6.93 7.14
CA ALA A 190 9.02 -7.17 6.08
C ALA A 190 9.89 -8.40 6.36
N LEU A 191 10.33 -8.59 7.61
CA LEU A 191 11.14 -9.75 7.98
C LEU A 191 10.35 -11.06 7.87
N PHE A 192 9.06 -11.05 8.25
CA PHE A 192 8.16 -12.19 8.08
C PHE A 192 7.94 -12.52 6.62
N ASN A 193 7.64 -11.51 5.81
CA ASN A 193 7.24 -11.69 4.41
C ASN A 193 8.42 -12.05 3.51
N GLU A 194 9.61 -11.48 3.76
CA GLU A 194 10.76 -11.61 2.86
C GLU A 194 11.76 -12.69 3.28
N ILE A 195 12.01 -12.85 4.58
CA ILE A 195 13.08 -13.75 5.05
C ILE A 195 12.48 -15.06 5.60
N TYR A 196 11.46 -14.94 6.43
CA TYR A 196 10.92 -16.08 7.18
C TYR A 196 9.61 -16.62 6.63
N ARG A 197 9.25 -16.32 5.38
CA ARG A 197 7.93 -16.64 4.82
C ARG A 197 7.52 -18.10 5.01
N GLU A 198 8.40 -19.04 4.67
CA GLU A 198 8.12 -20.48 4.82
C GLU A 198 8.27 -20.98 6.26
N GLU A 199 9.18 -20.39 7.05
CA GLU A 199 9.38 -20.77 8.47
C GLU A 199 8.29 -20.21 9.40
N HIS A 200 7.69 -19.08 9.03
CA HIS A 200 6.50 -18.51 9.64
C HIS A 200 5.27 -19.40 9.38
N ARG A 201 5.09 -19.87 8.13
CA ARG A 201 4.05 -20.84 7.77
C ARG A 201 4.15 -22.12 8.60
N LEU A 202 5.36 -22.56 8.95
CA LEU A 202 5.57 -23.76 9.78
C LEU A 202 5.51 -23.49 11.29
N TRP A 203 5.22 -22.26 11.72
CA TRP A 203 5.10 -21.84 13.13
C TRP A 203 6.38 -22.00 13.97
N GLU A 204 7.53 -22.25 13.34
CA GLU A 204 8.78 -22.52 14.06
C GLU A 204 9.47 -21.23 14.55
N ASN A 205 9.23 -20.07 13.91
CA ASN A 205 10.02 -18.84 14.17
C ASN A 205 9.25 -17.57 14.57
N LYS A 206 7.91 -17.59 14.67
CA LYS A 206 7.10 -16.40 15.04
C LYS A 206 7.49 -15.76 16.37
N ARG A 207 7.84 -16.58 17.38
CA ARG A 207 8.34 -16.08 18.68
C ARG A 207 9.73 -15.49 18.58
N ARG A 208 10.64 -16.09 17.80
CA ARG A 208 12.04 -15.65 17.66
C ARG A 208 12.11 -14.22 17.10
N ILE A 209 11.32 -13.93 16.07
CA ILE A 209 11.28 -12.61 15.41
C ILE A 209 10.74 -11.51 16.34
N ASN A 210 9.68 -11.83 17.09
CA ASN A 210 9.10 -10.90 18.05
C ASN A 210 10.06 -10.54 19.20
N TYR A 211 11.04 -11.40 19.52
CA TYR A 211 12.09 -11.11 20.52
C TYR A 211 13.29 -10.34 19.98
N LEU A 212 13.43 -10.17 18.66
CA LEU A 212 14.49 -9.36 18.07
C LEU A 212 14.24 -7.88 18.33
N SER A 213 15.30 -7.12 18.64
CA SER A 213 15.21 -5.66 18.64
C SER A 213 15.10 -5.12 17.22
N GLN A 214 14.57 -3.90 17.05
CA GLN A 214 14.49 -3.24 15.74
C GLN A 214 15.86 -3.20 15.03
N ASP A 215 16.95 -2.95 15.77
CA ASP A 215 18.30 -2.91 15.20
C ASP A 215 18.74 -4.24 14.62
N GLN A 216 18.36 -5.34 15.28
CA GLN A 216 18.63 -6.70 14.81
C GLN A 216 17.79 -7.01 13.56
N ARG A 217 16.51 -6.61 13.53
CA ARG A 217 15.64 -6.80 12.36
C ARG A 217 16.17 -6.05 11.13
N LEU A 218 16.49 -4.77 11.29
CA LEU A 218 17.08 -3.95 10.23
C LEU A 218 18.40 -4.53 9.72
N LYS A 219 19.25 -5.03 10.64
CA LYS A 219 20.50 -5.69 10.26
C LYS A 219 20.24 -6.91 9.38
N ILE A 220 19.30 -7.78 9.74
CA ILE A 220 18.99 -8.98 8.94
C ILE A 220 18.46 -8.58 7.56
N LEU A 221 17.54 -7.62 7.48
CA LEU A 221 16.99 -7.14 6.21
C LEU A 221 18.09 -6.55 5.31
N LYS A 222 19.01 -5.78 5.89
CA LYS A 222 20.14 -5.18 5.17
C LYS A 222 21.15 -6.21 4.69
N ASP A 223 21.53 -7.15 5.55
CA ASP A 223 22.51 -8.19 5.21
C ASP A 223 21.98 -9.05 4.03
N ASN A 224 20.65 -9.25 3.97
CA ASN A 224 19.97 -9.94 2.87
C ASN A 224 19.58 -9.01 1.71
N GLY A 225 20.01 -7.74 1.71
CA GLY A 225 19.78 -6.79 0.63
C GLY A 225 18.32 -6.38 0.39
N VAL A 226 17.40 -6.75 1.30
CA VAL A 226 15.97 -6.36 1.24
C VAL A 226 15.84 -4.86 1.40
N ILE A 227 16.63 -4.27 2.30
CA ILE A 227 16.77 -2.82 2.45
C ILE A 227 18.15 -2.37 2.00
N SER A 228 18.21 -1.21 1.35
CA SER A 228 19.46 -0.56 0.96
C SER A 228 20.20 -0.02 2.20
N LYS A 229 21.49 0.30 2.02
CA LYS A 229 22.27 0.98 3.07
C LYS A 229 21.72 2.38 3.37
N ASP A 230 21.21 3.06 2.35
CA ASP A 230 20.67 4.41 2.48
C ASP A 230 19.40 4.40 3.33
N LEU A 231 18.45 3.52 3.01
CA LEU A 231 17.22 3.37 3.77
C LEU A 231 17.46 2.91 5.21
N ASP A 232 18.38 1.97 5.44
CA ASP A 232 18.81 1.60 6.81
C ASP A 232 19.36 2.80 7.59
N SER A 233 20.09 3.71 6.93
CA SER A 233 20.57 4.94 7.58
C SER A 233 19.41 5.86 7.95
N LYS A 234 18.51 6.17 7.00
CA LYS A 234 17.37 7.07 7.23
C LYS A 234 16.50 6.61 8.40
N VAL A 235 16.19 5.31 8.46
CA VAL A 235 15.38 4.73 9.56
C VAL A 235 16.10 4.85 10.91
N ARG A 236 17.42 4.64 10.93
CA ARG A 236 18.23 4.79 12.16
C ARG A 236 18.34 6.25 12.61
N ASP A 237 18.48 7.18 11.66
CA ASP A 237 18.57 8.62 11.96
C ASP A 237 17.28 9.15 12.61
N ILE A 238 16.11 8.68 12.17
CA ILE A 238 14.82 9.01 12.79
C ILE A 238 14.73 8.45 14.22
N LYS A 239 15.20 7.22 14.42
CA LYS A 239 15.25 6.60 15.75
C LYS A 239 16.17 7.38 16.70
N ASP A 240 17.35 7.79 16.22
CA ASP A 240 18.28 8.59 17.00
C ASP A 240 17.72 9.98 17.32
N LEU A 241 16.99 10.60 16.36
CA LEU A 241 16.26 11.84 16.58
C LEU A 241 15.18 11.68 17.66
N ARG A 242 14.39 10.59 17.60
CA ARG A 242 13.39 10.26 18.63
C ARG A 242 14.07 10.13 19.99
N ASP A 243 15.09 9.30 20.10
CA ASP A 243 15.74 9.00 21.37
C ASP A 243 16.34 10.30 21.98
N SER A 244 16.91 11.15 21.13
CA SER A 244 17.39 12.49 21.49
C SER A 244 16.28 13.37 22.06
N LEU A 245 15.12 13.48 21.39
CA LEU A 245 14.03 14.39 21.80
C LEU A 245 13.16 13.83 22.94
N VAL A 246 13.04 12.51 23.05
CA VAL A 246 12.27 11.82 24.08
C VAL A 246 13.02 11.81 25.41
N HIS A 247 14.33 11.55 25.38
CA HIS A 247 15.14 11.39 26.58
C HIS A 247 15.83 12.68 27.05
N ASP A 248 15.94 13.72 26.21
CA ASP A 248 16.48 15.03 26.60
C ASP A 248 15.40 16.15 26.56
N PRO A 249 14.79 16.49 27.72
CA PRO A 249 13.83 17.58 27.81
C PRO A 249 14.39 18.94 27.38
N ARG A 250 15.72 19.16 27.49
CA ARG A 250 16.33 20.43 27.10
C ARG A 250 16.38 20.57 25.59
N ARG A 251 16.72 19.49 24.87
CA ARG A 251 16.66 19.45 23.40
C ARG A 251 15.24 19.64 22.91
N ARG A 252 14.26 19.05 23.62
CA ARG A 252 12.85 19.28 23.31
C ARG A 252 12.52 20.76 23.43
N THR A 253 12.72 21.39 24.59
CA THR A 253 12.41 22.82 24.80
C THR A 253 13.17 23.73 23.84
N ALA A 254 14.41 23.39 23.48
CA ALA A 254 15.18 24.13 22.50
C ALA A 254 14.52 24.17 21.09
N MET A 255 13.62 23.25 20.75
CA MET A 255 12.90 23.32 19.48
C MET A 255 12.07 24.58 19.30
N GLU A 256 11.46 25.08 20.38
CA GLU A 256 10.73 26.35 20.36
C GLU A 256 11.68 27.56 20.27
N GLU A 257 12.87 27.43 20.87
CA GLU A 257 13.80 28.55 21.05
C GLU A 257 14.85 28.69 19.93
N THR A 258 15.18 27.60 19.22
CA THR A 258 16.33 27.55 18.29
C THR A 258 16.02 27.02 16.90
N HIS A 259 14.86 26.41 16.67
CA HIS A 259 14.51 25.84 15.36
C HIS A 259 13.39 26.63 14.69
N GLU A 260 13.59 26.99 13.42
CA GLU A 260 12.56 27.61 12.58
C GLU A 260 11.61 26.56 12.01
N SER A 261 10.46 27.00 11.49
CA SER A 261 9.48 26.11 10.84
C SER A 261 10.11 25.29 9.71
N GLU A 262 11.12 25.84 9.03
CA GLU A 262 11.91 25.16 7.99
C GLU A 262 12.59 23.90 8.52
N TRP A 263 13.18 23.94 9.72
CA TRP A 263 13.80 22.76 10.33
C TRP A 263 12.78 21.65 10.60
N VAL A 264 11.58 22.00 11.08
CA VAL A 264 10.51 21.01 11.33
C VAL A 264 10.05 20.41 10.00
N ASN A 265 9.89 21.22 8.96
CA ASN A 265 9.52 20.74 7.63
C ASN A 265 10.57 19.79 7.05
N GLU A 266 11.86 20.14 7.10
CA GLU A 266 12.95 19.26 6.66
C GLU A 266 12.91 17.91 7.39
N ARG A 267 12.74 17.92 8.72
CA ARG A 267 12.66 16.66 9.48
C ARG A 267 11.42 15.86 9.13
N LEU A 268 10.28 16.50 8.85
CA LEU A 268 9.07 15.77 8.44
C LEU A 268 9.25 15.10 7.07
N VAL A 269 9.95 15.74 6.13
CA VAL A 269 10.29 15.13 4.84
C VAL A 269 11.20 13.91 5.05
N GLU A 270 12.26 14.04 5.85
CA GLU A 270 13.14 12.92 6.16
C GLU A 270 12.40 11.75 6.84
N ILE A 271 11.45 12.06 7.73
CA ILE A 271 10.60 11.06 8.39
C ILE A 271 9.74 10.34 7.36
N ASP A 272 9.03 11.08 6.50
CA ASP A 272 8.16 10.53 5.47
C ASP A 272 8.95 9.68 4.46
N GLU A 273 10.15 10.10 4.04
CA GLU A 273 10.99 9.33 3.13
C GLU A 273 11.38 7.96 3.71
N ALA A 274 11.71 7.89 4.99
CA ALA A 274 12.06 6.61 5.61
C ALA A 274 10.85 5.71 5.82
N VAL A 275 9.70 6.29 6.21
CA VAL A 275 8.45 5.53 6.35
C VAL A 275 8.02 5.02 4.98
N ALA A 276 8.09 5.84 3.94
CA ALA A 276 7.77 5.47 2.56
C ALA A 276 8.65 4.32 2.08
N GLY A 277 9.97 4.41 2.23
CA GLY A 277 10.87 3.34 1.81
C GLY A 277 10.56 2.00 2.49
N ILE A 278 10.15 2.01 3.77
CA ILE A 278 9.75 0.77 4.45
C ILE A 278 8.38 0.27 3.96
N LEU A 279 7.44 1.15 3.64
CA LEU A 279 6.16 0.78 3.01
C LEU A 279 6.34 0.20 1.60
N ASP A 280 7.32 0.69 0.84
CA ASP A 280 7.69 0.18 -0.49
C ASP A 280 8.24 -1.25 -0.41
N ILE A 281 8.93 -1.60 0.68
CA ILE A 281 9.44 -2.97 0.90
C ILE A 281 8.33 -3.93 1.33
N THR A 282 7.35 -3.47 2.10
CA THR A 282 6.21 -4.29 2.52
C THR A 282 5.13 -4.40 1.44
N GLY A 283 5.26 -3.68 0.32
CA GLY A 283 4.30 -3.66 -0.77
C GLY A 283 3.03 -2.88 -0.45
N LYS A 284 3.02 -2.04 0.60
CA LYS A 284 1.85 -1.22 0.98
C LYS A 284 1.61 -0.03 0.03
N THR A 285 2.60 0.31 -0.77
CA THR A 285 2.56 1.33 -1.85
C THR A 285 2.61 0.70 -3.25
N ALA A 286 2.47 -0.62 -3.35
CA ALA A 286 2.58 -1.40 -4.59
C ALA A 286 1.76 -0.82 -5.75
N ALA A 287 0.46 -0.55 -5.51
CA ALA A 287 -0.41 -0.05 -6.57
C ALA A 287 0.05 1.29 -7.14
N ARG A 288 0.57 2.17 -6.29
CA ARG A 288 1.14 3.46 -6.70
C ARG A 288 2.41 3.27 -7.51
N LEU A 289 3.36 2.48 -7.01
CA LEU A 289 4.61 2.20 -7.71
C LEU A 289 4.36 1.62 -9.11
N ILE A 290 3.36 0.74 -9.24
CA ILE A 290 2.95 0.15 -10.51
C ILE A 290 2.24 1.17 -11.40
N ALA A 291 1.36 2.02 -10.85
CA ALA A 291 0.67 3.07 -11.62
C ALA A 291 1.67 4.06 -12.24
N GLU A 292 2.76 4.34 -11.53
CA GLU A 292 3.79 5.31 -11.93
C GLU A 292 4.84 4.69 -12.87
N ASN A 293 5.31 3.48 -12.54
CA ASN A 293 6.53 2.90 -13.14
C ASN A 293 6.29 1.53 -13.81
N GLY A 294 5.04 1.06 -13.85
CA GLY A 294 4.67 -0.21 -14.44
C GLY A 294 4.65 -0.20 -15.98
N PRO A 295 4.37 -1.36 -16.61
CA PRO A 295 4.38 -1.48 -18.06
C PRO A 295 3.34 -0.57 -18.70
N THR A 296 3.73 0.18 -19.74
CA THR A 296 2.88 1.21 -20.36
C THR A 296 1.56 0.63 -20.89
N GLU A 297 1.58 -0.57 -21.47
CA GLU A 297 0.37 -1.24 -21.97
C GLU A 297 -0.58 -1.62 -20.83
N TYR A 298 -0.03 -2.19 -19.74
CA TYR A 298 -0.80 -2.57 -18.55
C TYR A 298 -1.44 -1.34 -17.89
N VAL A 299 -0.64 -0.33 -17.55
CA VAL A 299 -1.12 0.90 -16.91
C VAL A 299 -2.12 1.61 -17.83
N GLY A 300 -1.86 1.65 -19.14
CA GLY A 300 -2.77 2.25 -20.13
C GLY A 300 -4.16 1.62 -20.10
N LYS A 301 -4.25 0.28 -20.08
CA LYS A 301 -5.51 -0.47 -19.96
C LYS A 301 -6.22 -0.15 -18.64
N LYS A 302 -5.50 -0.10 -17.52
CA LYS A 302 -6.10 0.22 -16.20
C LYS A 302 -6.59 1.68 -16.14
N CYS A 303 -5.90 2.63 -16.77
CA CYS A 303 -6.37 4.00 -16.91
C CYS A 303 -7.67 4.10 -17.71
N GLU A 304 -7.85 3.31 -18.78
CA GLU A 304 -9.12 3.27 -19.54
C GLU A 304 -10.27 2.75 -18.68
N ASP A 305 -10.04 1.68 -17.93
CA ASP A 305 -11.03 1.12 -17.00
C ASP A 305 -11.40 2.13 -15.91
N ALA A 306 -10.40 2.79 -15.33
CA ALA A 306 -10.57 3.81 -14.29
C ALA A 306 -11.33 5.04 -14.78
N LEU A 307 -11.04 5.52 -15.99
CA LEU A 307 -11.74 6.64 -16.62
C LEU A 307 -13.23 6.31 -16.82
N ARG A 308 -13.55 5.10 -17.28
CA ARG A 308 -14.93 4.64 -17.46
C ARG A 308 -15.69 4.59 -16.13
N GLU A 309 -15.06 4.13 -15.05
CA GLU A 309 -15.67 4.10 -13.73
C GLU A 309 -15.83 5.48 -13.11
N ALA A 310 -14.80 6.33 -13.20
CA ALA A 310 -14.87 7.71 -12.74
C ALA A 310 -16.00 8.46 -13.44
N ARG A 311 -16.14 8.28 -14.76
CA ARG A 311 -17.25 8.81 -15.53
C ARG A 311 -18.60 8.34 -14.97
N GLN A 312 -18.79 7.03 -14.83
CA GLN A 312 -20.05 6.48 -14.31
C GLN A 312 -20.38 7.01 -12.91
N HIS A 313 -19.39 7.01 -12.01
CA HIS A 313 -19.54 7.53 -10.65
C HIS A 313 -19.94 9.01 -10.62
N TRP A 314 -19.31 9.84 -11.47
CA TRP A 314 -19.64 11.25 -11.57
C TRP A 314 -20.98 11.54 -12.23
N GLU A 315 -21.39 10.73 -13.22
CA GLU A 315 -22.73 10.78 -13.80
C GLU A 315 -23.81 10.49 -12.74
N ASP A 316 -23.55 9.54 -11.84
CA ASP A 316 -24.49 9.10 -10.81
C ASP A 316 -24.53 10.04 -9.58
N GLU A 317 -23.37 10.47 -9.06
CA GLU A 317 -23.25 11.18 -7.78
C GLU A 317 -22.98 12.69 -7.91
N HIS A 318 -22.43 13.12 -9.04
CA HIS A 318 -21.95 14.49 -9.26
C HIS A 318 -22.46 15.12 -10.57
N GLN A 319 -23.64 14.70 -11.03
CA GLN A 319 -24.19 15.04 -12.35
C GLN A 319 -24.05 16.52 -12.75
N HIS A 320 -24.33 17.46 -11.84
CA HIS A 320 -24.20 18.90 -12.13
C HIS A 320 -22.75 19.32 -12.42
N ARG A 321 -21.77 18.79 -11.67
CA ARG A 321 -20.34 19.07 -11.90
C ARG A 321 -19.86 18.35 -13.15
N PHE A 322 -20.31 17.12 -13.37
CA PHE A 322 -19.96 16.34 -14.55
C PHE A 322 -20.46 16.98 -15.85
N SER A 323 -21.67 17.56 -15.85
CA SER A 323 -22.19 18.29 -17.03
C SER A 323 -21.34 19.52 -17.40
N LEU A 324 -20.63 20.13 -16.45
CA LEU A 324 -19.67 21.21 -16.75
C LEU A 324 -18.46 20.69 -17.52
N LEU A 325 -18.00 19.48 -17.20
CA LEU A 325 -16.89 18.83 -17.91
C LEU A 325 -17.32 18.33 -19.29
N GLU A 326 -18.44 17.60 -19.38
CA GLU A 326 -18.92 17.02 -20.65
C GLU A 326 -19.35 18.09 -21.67
N GLY A 327 -19.81 19.25 -21.19
CA GLY A 327 -20.15 20.40 -22.03
C GLY A 327 -18.98 21.36 -22.32
N SER A 328 -17.78 21.05 -21.86
CA SER A 328 -16.60 21.93 -22.01
C SER A 328 -15.86 21.66 -23.31
N ASP A 329 -15.50 22.72 -24.02
CA ASP A 329 -14.59 22.65 -25.18
C ASP A 329 -13.11 22.44 -24.77
N ILE A 330 -12.81 22.53 -23.46
CA ILE A 330 -11.46 22.41 -22.89
C ILE A 330 -11.10 20.95 -22.63
N VAL A 331 -12.07 20.07 -22.37
CA VAL A 331 -11.84 18.68 -21.95
C VAL A 331 -12.56 17.69 -22.85
N GLU A 332 -11.78 16.78 -23.43
CA GLU A 332 -12.32 15.63 -24.15
C GLU A 332 -12.17 14.38 -23.25
N ILE A 333 -13.22 14.10 -22.47
CA ILE A 333 -13.21 13.03 -21.46
C ILE A 333 -12.81 11.68 -22.08
N ALA A 334 -13.27 11.39 -23.30
CA ALA A 334 -12.97 10.13 -23.99
C ALA A 334 -11.47 9.94 -24.29
N ASP A 335 -10.73 11.03 -24.43
CA ASP A 335 -9.31 11.05 -24.80
C ASP A 335 -8.41 11.47 -23.62
N LEU A 336 -8.97 11.56 -22.40
CA LEU A 336 -8.25 11.99 -21.21
C LEU A 336 -7.17 10.98 -20.83
N ARG A 337 -5.92 11.43 -20.82
CA ARG A 337 -4.75 10.66 -20.38
C ARG A 337 -3.94 11.47 -19.39
N TRP A 338 -3.69 10.90 -18.21
CA TRP A 338 -2.86 11.50 -17.19
C TRP A 338 -1.70 10.59 -16.81
N LYS A 339 -0.63 11.22 -16.31
CA LYS A 339 0.49 10.54 -15.65
C LYS A 339 0.61 11.05 -14.23
N ILE A 340 0.98 10.14 -13.34
CA ILE A 340 1.37 10.47 -11.98
C ILE A 340 2.87 10.77 -12.03
N ASN A 341 3.29 11.99 -11.66
CA ASN A 341 4.69 12.40 -11.75
C ASN A 341 5.29 12.60 -10.34
N LEU A 342 6.34 11.84 -10.03
CA LEU A 342 6.96 11.76 -8.69
C LEU A 342 7.90 12.93 -8.37
N GLY A 343 8.30 13.74 -9.36
CA GLY A 343 9.22 14.87 -9.15
C GLY A 343 8.58 16.11 -8.52
N SER A 344 7.25 16.17 -8.52
CA SER A 344 6.48 17.31 -8.01
C SER A 344 5.26 16.78 -7.29
N LEU A 345 5.38 16.79 -5.97
CA LEU A 345 4.43 16.31 -5.00
C LEU A 345 3.03 16.90 -5.27
N GLY A 346 2.13 16.07 -5.81
CA GLY A 346 0.74 16.43 -6.07
C GLY A 346 0.42 16.96 -7.48
N ASN A 347 1.41 17.15 -8.36
CA ASN A 347 1.15 17.59 -9.72
C ASN A 347 0.83 16.41 -10.64
N ARG A 348 -0.35 16.48 -11.25
CA ARG A 348 -0.81 15.55 -12.28
C ARG A 348 -0.42 16.11 -13.63
N ASP A 349 0.39 15.37 -14.37
CA ASP A 349 0.68 15.74 -15.75
C ASP A 349 -0.41 15.17 -16.64
N VAL A 350 -1.32 16.06 -17.06
CA VAL A 350 -2.27 15.71 -18.11
C VAL A 350 -1.52 15.64 -19.42
N SER A 351 -1.34 14.42 -19.91
CA SER A 351 -0.61 14.16 -21.15
C SER A 351 -1.47 14.37 -22.39
N GLN A 352 -2.79 14.11 -22.32
CA GLN A 352 -3.75 14.28 -23.41
C GLN A 352 -5.18 14.51 -22.90
N GLY A 353 -6.06 15.04 -23.75
CA GLY A 353 -7.48 15.21 -23.49
C GLY A 353 -7.88 16.49 -22.75
N VAL A 354 -6.92 17.38 -22.46
CA VAL A 354 -7.20 18.73 -21.93
C VAL A 354 -6.41 19.78 -22.71
N SER A 355 -7.08 20.88 -23.08
CA SER A 355 -6.50 22.00 -23.82
C SER A 355 -6.32 23.23 -22.91
N PHE A 356 -5.38 23.14 -21.96
CA PHE A 356 -5.12 24.21 -20.98
C PHE A 356 -4.72 25.55 -21.61
N GLU A 357 -4.27 25.57 -22.88
CA GLU A 357 -3.99 26.82 -23.63
C GLU A 357 -5.22 27.75 -23.75
N GLN A 358 -6.42 27.23 -23.47
CA GLN A 358 -7.67 28.00 -23.46
C GLN A 358 -7.97 28.65 -22.10
N LEU A 359 -7.23 28.30 -21.04
CA LEU A 359 -7.38 28.91 -19.71
C LEU A 359 -6.30 30.00 -19.48
N PRO A 360 -6.59 31.05 -18.68
CA PRO A 360 -5.62 32.12 -18.39
C PRO A 360 -4.43 31.63 -17.58
N ASP A 361 -3.22 32.09 -17.92
CA ASP A 361 -1.95 31.65 -17.30
C ASP A 361 -1.84 31.92 -15.78
N ASN A 362 -2.71 32.75 -15.21
CA ASN A 362 -2.71 33.09 -13.78
C ASN A 362 -4.14 33.22 -13.21
N GLU A 363 -4.26 33.05 -11.89
CA GLU A 363 -5.54 33.11 -11.17
C GLU A 363 -6.18 34.50 -11.19
N GLU A 364 -5.36 35.55 -11.18
CA GLU A 364 -5.82 36.94 -11.13
C GLU A 364 -6.56 37.35 -12.41
N ASP A 365 -6.19 36.75 -13.55
CA ASP A 365 -6.78 36.95 -14.87
C ASP A 365 -7.90 35.94 -15.19
N ALA A 366 -8.10 34.92 -14.34
CA ALA A 366 -9.11 33.88 -14.51
C ALA A 366 -10.50 34.32 -14.01
N THR A 367 -11.53 33.99 -14.78
CA THR A 367 -12.91 34.16 -14.35
C THR A 367 -13.28 33.11 -13.30
N THR A 368 -14.30 33.40 -12.48
CA THR A 368 -14.81 32.42 -11.50
C THR A 368 -15.30 31.13 -12.16
N GLU A 369 -15.73 31.17 -13.43
CA GLU A 369 -16.16 29.97 -14.17
C GLU A 369 -14.97 29.13 -14.62
N GLU A 370 -13.88 29.76 -15.09
CA GLU A 370 -12.64 29.07 -15.48
C GLU A 370 -11.94 28.42 -14.28
N ILE A 371 -11.88 29.11 -13.13
CA ILE A 371 -11.36 28.55 -11.89
C ILE A 371 -12.18 27.32 -11.48
N ARG A 372 -13.52 27.43 -11.48
CA ARG A 372 -14.39 26.29 -11.14
C ARG A 372 -14.25 25.14 -12.11
N LEU A 373 -14.11 25.41 -13.39
CA LEU A 373 -13.89 24.38 -14.40
C LEU A 373 -12.57 23.66 -14.12
N PHE A 374 -11.48 24.41 -13.89
CA PHE A 374 -10.18 23.83 -13.54
C PHE A 374 -10.26 22.98 -12.27
N GLU A 375 -10.84 23.50 -11.19
CA GLU A 375 -11.05 22.75 -9.94
C GLU A 375 -11.83 21.44 -10.20
N THR A 376 -12.87 21.51 -11.03
CA THR A 376 -13.68 20.35 -11.39
C THR A 376 -12.89 19.33 -12.22
N ILE A 377 -12.02 19.78 -13.13
CA ILE A 377 -11.12 18.91 -13.91
C ILE A 377 -10.16 18.19 -12.97
N MET A 378 -9.55 18.93 -12.04
CA MET A 378 -8.59 18.39 -11.09
C MET A 378 -9.27 17.39 -10.15
N GLU A 379 -10.46 17.69 -9.63
CA GLU A 379 -11.27 16.76 -8.83
C GLU A 379 -11.60 15.49 -9.62
N PHE A 380 -12.01 15.60 -10.88
CA PHE A 380 -12.31 14.44 -11.72
C PHE A 380 -11.08 13.58 -11.97
N LEU A 381 -9.92 14.20 -12.22
CA LEU A 381 -8.64 13.50 -12.34
C LEU A 381 -8.25 12.79 -11.03
N ARG A 382 -8.56 13.35 -9.86
CA ARG A 382 -8.36 12.65 -8.58
C ARG A 382 -9.20 11.39 -8.50
N SER A 383 -10.48 11.47 -8.88
CA SER A 383 -11.33 10.28 -8.92
C SER A 383 -10.78 9.22 -9.88
N CYS A 384 -10.32 9.63 -11.07
CA CYS A 384 -9.70 8.71 -12.03
C CYS A 384 -8.47 8.02 -11.44
N GLU A 385 -7.62 8.75 -10.72
CA GLU A 385 -6.47 8.23 -10.01
C GLU A 385 -6.85 7.23 -8.91
N ASP A 386 -7.86 7.56 -8.10
CA ASP A 386 -8.38 6.66 -7.06
C ASP A 386 -8.89 5.34 -7.66
N PHE A 387 -9.62 5.40 -8.78
CA PHE A 387 -10.08 4.21 -9.49
C PHE A 387 -8.94 3.42 -10.12
N LEU A 388 -7.89 4.09 -10.63
CA LEU A 388 -6.69 3.43 -11.15
C LEU A 388 -5.98 2.63 -10.06
N VAL A 389 -5.72 3.27 -8.91
CA VAL A 389 -5.08 2.63 -7.76
C VAL A 389 -5.92 1.43 -7.30
N ARG A 390 -7.23 1.61 -7.10
CA ARG A 390 -8.14 0.50 -6.74
C ARG A 390 -8.11 -0.67 -7.71
N ARG A 391 -7.97 -0.39 -9.01
CA ARG A 391 -7.89 -1.43 -10.03
C ARG A 391 -6.61 -2.24 -9.92
N ILE A 392 -5.48 -1.57 -9.74
CA ILE A 392 -4.20 -2.24 -9.54
C ILE A 392 -4.19 -2.99 -8.21
N GLU A 393 -4.77 -2.42 -7.14
CA GLU A 393 -4.96 -3.11 -5.86
C GLU A 393 -5.74 -4.40 -6.03
N ARG A 394 -6.84 -4.36 -6.79
CA ARG A 394 -7.60 -5.57 -7.09
C ARG A 394 -6.78 -6.63 -7.83
N ASP A 395 -5.93 -6.21 -8.77
CA ASP A 395 -5.04 -7.15 -9.46
C ASP A 395 -3.99 -7.75 -8.50
N LEU A 396 -3.44 -6.95 -7.58
CA LEU A 396 -2.51 -7.38 -6.53
C LEU A 396 -3.14 -8.45 -5.63
N GLU A 397 -4.43 -8.31 -5.30
CA GLU A 397 -5.16 -9.30 -4.49
C GLU A 397 -5.48 -10.59 -5.25
N GLN A 398 -5.73 -10.48 -6.56
CA GLN A 398 -6.09 -11.59 -7.42
C GLN A 398 -4.88 -12.35 -7.97
N ALA A 399 -3.68 -11.78 -7.83
CA ALA A 399 -2.44 -12.39 -8.23
C ALA A 399 -2.05 -13.58 -7.33
N ASN A 400 -1.37 -14.57 -7.93
CA ASN A 400 -0.75 -15.67 -7.20
C ASN A 400 0.52 -15.26 -6.44
N LEU A 401 1.03 -14.08 -6.75
CA LEU A 401 2.19 -13.46 -6.14
C LEU A 401 1.73 -12.59 -4.95
N ASP A 402 2.57 -12.45 -3.92
CA ASP A 402 2.31 -11.40 -2.93
C ASP A 402 2.53 -10.02 -3.54
N ARG A 403 2.13 -8.98 -2.80
CA ARG A 403 2.19 -7.60 -3.24
C ARG A 403 3.60 -7.18 -3.68
N GLN A 404 4.63 -7.59 -2.95
CA GLN A 404 6.01 -7.23 -3.27
C GLN A 404 6.52 -7.97 -4.50
N ASP A 405 6.26 -9.28 -4.58
CA ASP A 405 6.57 -10.13 -5.73
C ASP A 405 5.89 -9.59 -7.01
N PHE A 406 4.60 -9.23 -6.94
CA PHE A 406 3.86 -8.66 -8.06
C PHE A 406 4.38 -7.26 -8.45
N THR A 407 4.73 -6.43 -7.47
CA THR A 407 5.34 -5.11 -7.73
C THR A 407 6.66 -5.26 -8.49
N VAL A 408 7.56 -6.12 -8.01
CA VAL A 408 8.83 -6.40 -8.69
C VAL A 408 8.59 -6.92 -10.11
N LEU A 409 7.61 -7.82 -10.29
CA LEU A 409 7.25 -8.33 -11.61
C LEU A 409 6.83 -7.20 -12.56
N CYS A 410 5.88 -6.37 -12.17
CA CYS A 410 5.41 -5.23 -12.97
C CYS A 410 6.57 -4.29 -13.32
N LEU A 411 7.41 -3.94 -12.34
CA LEU A 411 8.53 -3.03 -12.56
C LEU A 411 9.58 -3.61 -13.51
N LEU A 412 9.87 -4.92 -13.43
CA LEU A 412 10.79 -5.61 -14.34
C LEU A 412 10.24 -5.76 -15.77
N CYS A 413 8.92 -5.88 -15.92
CA CYS A 413 8.27 -5.94 -17.22
C CYS A 413 8.14 -4.56 -17.89
N ALA A 414 8.40 -3.47 -17.18
CA ALA A 414 8.38 -2.13 -17.76
C ALA A 414 9.69 -1.89 -18.54
N GLU A 415 9.59 -1.69 -19.87
CA GLU A 415 10.74 -1.60 -20.78
C GLU A 415 11.78 -0.51 -20.41
N GLN A 416 11.39 0.47 -19.60
CA GLN A 416 12.22 1.61 -19.22
C GLN A 416 13.05 1.36 -17.96
N ASN A 417 12.72 0.33 -17.17
CA ASN A 417 13.34 0.12 -15.86
C ASN A 417 14.52 -0.85 -15.97
N THR A 418 15.68 -0.42 -15.47
CA THR A 418 16.83 -1.28 -15.20
C THR A 418 16.73 -1.92 -13.81
N TYR A 419 17.57 -2.91 -13.50
CA TYR A 419 17.58 -3.48 -12.14
C TYR A 419 17.97 -2.44 -11.08
N GLU A 420 18.83 -1.50 -11.45
CA GLU A 420 19.21 -0.36 -10.62
C GLU A 420 18.00 0.53 -10.32
N ASP A 421 17.21 0.87 -11.35
CA ASP A 421 16.00 1.68 -11.19
C ASP A 421 14.98 0.96 -10.29
N VAL A 422 14.74 -0.34 -10.51
CA VAL A 422 13.82 -1.12 -9.66
C VAL A 422 14.34 -1.22 -8.23
N ALA A 423 15.65 -1.38 -8.03
CA ALA A 423 16.22 -1.43 -6.69
C ALA A 423 16.09 -0.09 -5.96
N GLU A 424 16.28 1.03 -6.66
CA GLU A 424 16.10 2.38 -6.13
C GLU A 424 14.65 2.66 -5.75
N LEU A 425 13.70 2.35 -6.65
CA LEU A 425 12.26 2.51 -6.42
C LEU A 425 11.77 1.72 -5.20
N LEU A 426 12.36 0.56 -4.91
CA LEU A 426 11.99 -0.27 -3.77
C LEU A 426 12.82 0.02 -2.52
N GLY A 427 13.75 0.99 -2.55
CA GLY A 427 14.68 1.24 -1.45
C GLY A 427 15.56 0.03 -1.09
N SER A 428 15.82 -0.86 -2.06
CA SER A 428 16.45 -2.17 -1.89
C SER A 428 17.81 -2.28 -2.61
N THR A 429 18.29 -3.49 -2.89
CA THR A 429 19.55 -3.71 -3.62
C THR A 429 19.33 -4.44 -4.93
N VAL A 430 20.17 -4.18 -5.94
CA VAL A 430 20.14 -4.89 -7.23
C VAL A 430 20.17 -6.41 -7.03
N GLY A 431 21.02 -6.89 -6.12
CA GLY A 431 21.11 -8.32 -5.82
C GLY A 431 19.82 -8.93 -5.26
N TYR A 432 19.02 -8.14 -4.54
CA TYR A 432 17.69 -8.56 -4.08
C TYR A 432 16.69 -8.68 -5.24
N VAL A 433 16.63 -7.67 -6.11
CA VAL A 433 15.75 -7.68 -7.30
C VAL A 433 16.08 -8.88 -8.20
N GLN A 434 17.37 -9.14 -8.45
CA GLN A 434 17.82 -10.30 -9.24
C GLN A 434 17.43 -11.64 -8.59
N ARG A 435 17.44 -11.75 -7.25
CA ARG A 435 16.94 -12.97 -6.57
C ARG A 435 15.44 -13.13 -6.75
N LYS A 436 14.66 -12.04 -6.64
CA LYS A 436 13.20 -12.05 -6.83
C LYS A 436 12.82 -12.47 -8.24
N GLU A 437 13.44 -11.93 -9.28
CA GLU A 437 13.19 -12.29 -10.68
C GLU A 437 13.17 -13.82 -10.90
N ASN A 438 14.13 -14.54 -10.32
CA ASN A 438 14.22 -16.00 -10.48
C ASN A 438 13.05 -16.75 -9.80
N VAL A 439 12.61 -16.26 -8.65
CA VAL A 439 11.45 -16.80 -7.94
C VAL A 439 10.17 -16.51 -8.75
N LEU A 440 10.05 -15.29 -9.28
CA LEU A 440 8.92 -14.83 -10.09
C LEU A 440 8.80 -15.62 -11.40
N ALA A 441 9.91 -15.88 -12.08
CA ALA A 441 9.95 -16.71 -13.28
C ALA A 441 9.40 -18.13 -13.05
N TRP A 442 9.51 -18.63 -11.82
CA TRP A 442 9.01 -19.94 -11.43
C TRP A 442 7.56 -19.93 -10.94
N ARG A 443 7.09 -18.81 -10.36
CA ARG A 443 5.79 -18.71 -9.66
C ARG A 443 4.69 -17.97 -10.43
N SER A 444 5.05 -17.20 -11.46
CA SER A 444 4.06 -16.50 -12.30
C SER A 444 3.10 -17.50 -12.96
N SER A 445 1.81 -17.26 -12.77
CA SER A 445 0.74 -18.07 -13.37
C SER A 445 0.48 -17.61 -14.82
N GLU A 446 -0.47 -18.26 -15.50
CA GLU A 446 -0.90 -17.83 -16.83
C GLU A 446 -1.54 -16.43 -16.80
N PHE A 447 -2.25 -16.07 -15.73
CA PHE A 447 -2.85 -14.74 -15.58
C PHE A 447 -1.80 -13.63 -15.63
N GLU A 448 -0.72 -13.72 -14.83
CA GLU A 448 0.30 -12.66 -14.81
C GLU A 448 1.05 -12.56 -16.13
N LYS A 449 1.24 -13.69 -16.84
CA LYS A 449 1.88 -13.71 -18.16
C LYS A 449 0.98 -13.11 -19.24
N ASP A 450 -0.32 -13.37 -19.18
CA ASP A 450 -1.29 -12.81 -20.10
C ASP A 450 -1.48 -11.29 -19.89
N GLU A 451 -1.41 -10.82 -18.64
CA GLU A 451 -1.57 -9.39 -18.32
C GLU A 451 -0.27 -8.56 -18.47
N LEU A 452 0.90 -9.13 -18.16
CA LEU A 452 2.18 -8.38 -18.11
C LEU A 452 3.21 -8.80 -19.17
N GLY A 453 3.01 -9.93 -19.85
CA GLY A 453 3.98 -10.52 -20.77
C GLY A 453 4.98 -11.47 -20.13
N ASP A 454 5.91 -11.98 -20.94
CA ASP A 454 6.99 -12.87 -20.46
C ASP A 454 8.07 -12.08 -19.72
N LEU A 455 8.45 -12.57 -18.53
CA LEU A 455 9.62 -12.05 -17.80
C LEU A 455 10.89 -12.09 -18.67
N PRO A 456 11.73 -11.04 -18.61
CA PRO A 456 13.06 -11.10 -19.20
C PRO A 456 13.89 -12.24 -18.61
N LYS A 457 14.89 -12.71 -19.37
CA LYS A 457 15.82 -13.73 -18.87
C LYS A 457 16.87 -13.07 -17.98
N PRO A 458 17.27 -13.69 -16.85
CA PRO A 458 18.27 -13.12 -15.97
C PRO A 458 19.60 -12.89 -16.72
N ASN A 459 20.16 -11.69 -16.56
CA ASN A 459 21.39 -11.30 -17.26
C ASN A 459 22.67 -11.92 -16.64
N ASP A 460 22.67 -12.27 -15.34
CA ASP A 460 23.86 -12.70 -14.60
C ASP A 460 23.60 -13.81 -13.55
N PRO A 461 24.63 -14.56 -13.10
CA PRO A 461 24.52 -15.56 -12.05
C PRO A 461 24.23 -14.95 -10.66
N ILE A 462 23.35 -15.62 -9.91
CA ILE A 462 22.72 -15.12 -8.68
C ILE A 462 23.69 -15.18 -7.48
N PRO A 463 23.83 -14.10 -6.69
CA PRO A 463 24.57 -14.15 -5.42
C PRO A 463 23.76 -14.90 -4.34
N PRO A 464 24.39 -15.81 -3.56
CA PRO A 464 23.70 -16.53 -2.48
C PRO A 464 23.26 -15.57 -1.36
N LEU A 465 22.23 -15.96 -0.60
CA LEU A 465 21.90 -15.29 0.66
C LEU A 465 23.13 -15.33 1.58
N SER A 466 23.43 -14.22 2.24
CA SER A 466 24.41 -14.22 3.31
C SER A 466 23.87 -15.09 4.44
N GLN A 467 24.44 -16.28 4.64
CA GLN A 467 24.22 -16.99 5.88
C GLN A 467 24.76 -16.08 6.99
N SER A 468 23.88 -15.59 7.86
CA SER A 468 24.35 -15.06 9.13
C SER A 468 25.18 -16.17 9.74
N GLU A 469 26.48 -15.93 9.93
CA GLU A 469 27.24 -16.77 10.83
C GLU A 469 26.51 -16.71 12.16
N ASP A 470 25.73 -17.75 12.47
CA ASP A 470 25.41 -18.11 13.83
C ASP A 470 26.79 -18.34 14.47
N THR A 471 27.37 -17.28 15.02
CA THR A 471 28.37 -17.42 16.06
C THR A 471 27.64 -18.07 17.23
N ASP A 472 27.65 -19.40 17.23
CA ASP A 472 27.76 -20.20 18.44
C ASP A 472 28.94 -19.65 19.25
N GLN A 473 28.67 -18.69 20.13
CA GLN A 473 29.41 -18.42 21.37
C GLN A 473 28.49 -17.93 22.47
#